data_AF-A0AB33BX95-F1
#
_entry.id   AF-A0AB33BX95-F1
#
_cell.length_a   1.000
_cell.length_b   1.000
_cell.length_c   1.000
_cell.angle_alpha   90.00
_cell.angle_beta   90.00
_cell.angle_gamma   90.00
#
_symmetry.space_group_name_H-M   'P 1'
#
loop_
_entity.id
_entity.type
_entity.pdbx_description
1 polymer ?
#
loop_
_entity_poly.entity_id
_entity_poly.type
_entity_poly.pdbx_seq_one_letter_code
_entity_poly.pdbx_strand_id
1 'polypeptide(L)'
;MTNANSCESLYDWYRVASKAAWQNLIDVQATYKSAESVGNFTVFNIKGNHYRLIVDIVYIRQTIYIKYILNHAEYDKENWKNDAYF
;
A
#
# COMPACT_ATOMS: atom_id res chain seq x y z
N MET A 1 -24.52 2.66 -13.73
CA MET A 1 -23.69 2.34 -12.56
C MET A 1 -22.33 3.00 -12.78
N THR A 2 -22.22 4.25 -12.38
CA THR A 2 -21.21 5.20 -12.88
C THR A 2 -20.02 5.27 -11.93
N ASN A 3 -18.94 4.56 -12.28
CA ASN A 3 -17.54 4.97 -12.13
C ASN A 3 -17.16 5.90 -10.93
N ALA A 4 -17.18 5.39 -9.69
CA ALA A 4 -16.64 6.07 -8.49
C ALA A 4 -15.55 5.24 -7.74
N ASN A 5 -15.07 4.17 -8.36
CA ASN A 5 -14.60 2.97 -7.64
C ASN A 5 -13.14 2.98 -7.15
N SER A 6 -12.31 4.00 -7.46
CA SER A 6 -10.88 4.01 -7.05
C SER A 6 -10.61 4.87 -5.82
N CYS A 7 -11.21 6.07 -5.77
CA CYS A 7 -11.07 6.97 -4.63
C CYS A 7 -11.66 6.36 -3.36
N GLU A 8 -12.78 5.64 -3.48
CA GLU A 8 -13.42 4.98 -2.35
C GLU A 8 -12.52 3.89 -1.75
N SER A 9 -11.93 3.00 -2.57
CA SER A 9 -11.03 1.96 -2.07
C SER A 9 -9.74 2.51 -1.44
N LEU A 10 -9.18 3.60 -1.98
CA LEU A 10 -8.02 4.28 -1.37
C LEU A 10 -8.42 4.97 -0.06
N TYR A 11 -9.60 5.57 -0.01
CA TYR A 11 -10.12 6.21 1.19
C TYR A 11 -10.42 5.20 2.30
N ASP A 12 -10.96 4.03 1.96
CA ASP A 12 -11.15 2.93 2.91
C ASP A 12 -9.82 2.40 3.42
N TRP A 13 -8.83 2.23 2.54
CA TRP A 13 -7.47 1.88 2.98
C TRP A 13 -6.94 2.90 3.97
N TYR A 14 -7.05 4.19 3.66
CA TYR A 14 -6.62 5.28 4.52
C TYR A 14 -7.32 5.26 5.87
N ARG A 15 -8.65 5.10 5.91
CA ARG A 15 -9.43 5.10 7.16
C ARG A 15 -9.00 4.00 8.13
N VAL A 16 -8.62 2.85 7.60
CA VAL A 16 -8.12 1.72 8.39
C VAL A 16 -6.67 1.98 8.80
N ALA A 17 -5.79 2.28 7.83
CA ALA A 17 -4.37 2.47 8.07
C ALA A 17 -4.08 3.64 9.03
N SER A 18 -4.85 4.73 8.96
CA SER A 18 -4.69 5.91 9.83
C SER A 18 -5.04 5.67 11.29
N LYS A 19 -5.67 4.53 11.61
CA LYS A 19 -6.05 4.11 12.96
C LYS A 19 -5.36 2.82 13.39
N ALA A 20 -4.59 2.22 12.50
CA ALA A 20 -3.92 0.96 12.74
C ALA A 20 -2.74 1.18 13.68
N ALA A 21 -2.52 0.21 14.56
CA ALA A 21 -1.35 0.15 15.44
C ALA A 21 -0.41 -0.99 15.02
N TRP A 22 -0.17 -1.16 13.72
CA TRP A 22 0.65 -2.25 13.19
C TRP A 22 2.08 -2.16 13.72
N GLN A 23 2.65 -3.28 14.17
CA GLN A 23 4.02 -3.35 14.67
C GLN A 23 4.97 -4.08 13.71
N ASN A 24 4.42 -4.83 12.76
CA ASN A 24 5.16 -5.61 11.78
C ASN A 24 4.23 -6.01 10.63
N LEU A 25 4.79 -6.67 9.61
CA LEU A 25 4.04 -7.14 8.44
C LEU A 25 2.92 -8.13 8.80
N ILE A 26 3.06 -8.95 9.84
CA ILE A 26 2.03 -9.92 10.26
C ILE A 26 0.77 -9.18 10.71
N ASP A 27 0.92 -8.09 11.46
CA ASP A 27 -0.21 -7.24 11.87
C ASP A 27 -0.88 -6.57 10.68
N VAL A 28 -0.07 -6.11 9.71
CA VAL A 28 -0.59 -5.58 8.44
C VAL A 28 -1.39 -6.65 7.72
N GLN A 29 -0.86 -7.87 7.59
CA GLN A 29 -1.49 -8.99 6.90
C GLN A 29 -2.73 -9.53 7.61
N ALA A 30 -2.82 -9.38 8.94
CA ALA A 30 -4.05 -9.66 9.69
C ALA A 30 -5.20 -8.74 9.24
N THR A 31 -4.89 -7.53 8.76
CA THR A 31 -5.87 -6.57 8.23
C THR A 31 -6.03 -6.69 6.70
N TYR A 32 -4.91 -6.80 5.98
CA TYR A 32 -4.80 -6.86 4.54
C TYR A 32 -4.00 -8.10 4.13
N LYS A 33 -4.67 -9.24 4.02
CA LYS A 33 -4.02 -10.56 3.79
C LYS A 33 -3.11 -10.62 2.57
N SER A 34 -3.37 -9.82 1.55
CA SER A 34 -2.58 -9.75 0.32
C SER A 34 -1.48 -8.68 0.34
N ALA A 35 -1.22 -8.05 1.49
CA ALA A 35 -0.11 -7.12 1.62
C ALA A 35 1.22 -7.88 1.59
N GLU A 36 2.17 -7.35 0.82
CA GLU A 36 3.46 -7.99 0.59
C GLU A 36 4.59 -7.02 0.94
N SER A 37 5.66 -7.53 1.55
CA SER A 37 6.89 -6.75 1.73
C SER A 37 7.76 -6.92 0.49
N VAL A 38 8.22 -5.80 -0.08
CA VAL A 38 9.10 -5.79 -1.25
C VAL A 38 10.19 -4.75 -0.99
N GLY A 39 11.42 -5.21 -0.78
CA GLY A 39 12.49 -4.35 -0.25
C GLY A 39 12.09 -3.80 1.13
N ASN A 40 12.32 -2.51 1.35
CA ASN A 40 11.89 -1.79 2.55
C ASN A 40 10.41 -1.38 2.54
N PHE A 41 9.69 -1.60 1.43
CA PHE A 41 8.30 -1.15 1.28
C PHE A 41 7.28 -2.26 1.51
N THR A 42 6.06 -1.85 1.82
CA THR A 42 4.86 -2.70 1.83
C THR A 42 3.95 -2.32 0.67
N VAL A 43 3.49 -3.32 -0.07
CA VAL A 43 2.66 -3.17 -1.27
C VAL A 43 1.26 -3.69 -0.98
N PHE A 44 0.25 -2.87 -1.26
CA PHE A 44 -1.17 -3.20 -1.12
C PHE A 44 -1.86 -3.29 -2.48
N ASN A 45 -2.71 -4.29 -2.64
CA ASN A 45 -3.61 -4.43 -3.79
C ASN A 45 -4.88 -3.62 -3.56
N ILE A 46 -5.11 -2.59 -4.36
CA ILE A 46 -6.27 -1.70 -4.24
C ILE A 46 -7.24 -1.94 -5.40
N LYS A 47 -8.55 -1.83 -5.12
CA LYS A 47 -9.64 -1.97 -6.10
C LYS A 47 -9.54 -3.27 -6.90
N GLY A 48 -9.57 -4.42 -6.20
CA GLY A 48 -9.55 -5.73 -6.85
C GLY A 48 -8.30 -5.98 -7.69
N ASN A 49 -7.11 -5.58 -7.19
CA ASN A 49 -5.81 -5.78 -7.84
C ASN A 49 -5.48 -4.80 -9.00
N HIS A 50 -6.30 -3.78 -9.25
CA HIS A 50 -6.08 -2.84 -10.35
C HIS A 50 -4.94 -1.85 -10.07
N TYR A 51 -4.70 -1.53 -8.80
CA TYR A 51 -3.63 -0.62 -8.38
C TYR A 51 -2.74 -1.26 -7.31
N ARG A 52 -1.51 -0.78 -7.26
CA ARG A 52 -0.50 -1.07 -6.24
C ARG A 52 -0.25 0.22 -5.47
N LEU A 53 -0.67 0.22 -4.20
CA LEU A 53 -0.29 1.26 -3.25
C LEU A 53 0.98 0.81 -2.55
N ILE A 54 2.07 1.54 -2.80
CA ILE A 54 3.39 1.24 -2.26
C ILE A 54 3.67 2.24 -1.14
N VAL A 55 3.98 1.73 0.05
CA VAL A 55 4.23 2.56 1.23
C VAL A 55 5.50 2.12 1.95
N ASP A 56 6.12 3.07 2.64
CA ASP A 56 7.12 2.81 3.68
C ASP A 56 6.41 2.91 5.04
N ILE A 57 6.50 1.87 5.86
CA ILE A 57 5.90 1.82 7.20
C ILE A 57 7.01 1.84 8.25
N VAL A 58 7.14 2.98 8.92
CA VAL A 58 8.03 3.11 10.07
C VAL A 58 7.27 2.67 11.32
N TYR A 59 7.23 1.36 11.57
CA TYR A 59 6.43 0.76 12.64
C TYR A 59 6.67 1.41 14.02
N ILE A 60 7.93 1.62 14.42
CA ILE A 60 8.22 2.23 15.73
C ILE A 60 7.67 3.66 15.88
N ARG A 61 7.58 4.42 14.78
CA ARG A 61 7.03 5.78 14.77
C ARG A 61 5.54 5.82 14.43
N GLN A 62 4.92 4.67 14.14
CA GLN A 62 3.54 4.56 13.67
C GLN A 62 3.25 5.54 12.51
N THR A 63 4.21 5.65 11.59
CA THR A 63 4.15 6.58 10.46
C THR A 63 4.18 5.80 9.16
N ILE A 64 3.26 6.12 8.25
CA ILE A 64 3.19 5.51 6.92
C ILE A 64 3.42 6.60 5.87
N TYR A 65 4.42 6.41 5.02
CA TYR A 65 4.69 7.27 3.88
C TYR A 65 4.15 6.63 2.62
N ILE A 66 3.23 7.31 1.93
CA ILE A 66 2.80 6.87 0.60
C ILE A 66 3.91 7.23 -0.38
N LYS A 67 4.48 6.21 -1.03
CA LYS A 67 5.58 6.36 -1.99
C LYS A 67 5.04 6.43 -3.41
N TYR A 68 4.17 5.49 -3.77
CA TYR A 68 3.61 5.39 -5.12
C TYR A 68 2.18 4.82 -5.11
N ILE A 69 1.39 5.23 -6.10
CA ILE A 69 0.13 4.57 -6.47
C ILE A 69 0.22 4.29 -7.96
N LEU A 70 0.38 3.02 -8.32
CA LEU A 70 0.66 2.60 -9.69
C LEU A 70 -0.46 1.69 -10.19
N ASN A 71 -0.77 1.74 -11.48
CA ASN A 71 -1.51 0.65 -12.10
C ASN A 71 -0.60 -0.59 -12.30
N HIS A 72 -1.18 -1.75 -12.64
CA HIS A 72 -0.41 -2.99 -12.81
C HIS A 72 0.73 -2.86 -13.83
N ALA A 73 0.48 -2.24 -14.97
CA ALA A 73 1.49 -2.09 -16.03
C ALA A 73 2.64 -1.14 -15.63
N GLU A 74 2.39 -0.17 -14.75
CA GLU A 74 3.43 0.69 -14.17
C GLU A 74 4.22 -0.01 -13.08
N TYR A 75 3.55 -0.80 -12.24
CA TYR A 75 4.19 -1.60 -11.21
C TYR A 75 5.18 -2.61 -11.79
N ASP A 76 4.78 -3.30 -12.87
CA ASP A 76 5.58 -4.33 -13.55
C ASP A 76 6.83 -3.78 -14.24
N LYS A 77 6.89 -2.47 -14.51
CA LYS A 77 8.10 -1.82 -15.03
C LYS A 77 9.20 -1.71 -13.98
N GLU A 78 8.86 -1.91 -12.70
CA GLU A 78 9.77 -1.89 -11.56
C GLU A 78 10.58 -0.59 -11.36
N ASN A 79 10.28 0.47 -12.10
CA ASN A 79 10.98 1.76 -11.98
C ASN A 79 10.91 2.37 -10.57
N TRP A 80 9.88 2.02 -9.81
CA TRP A 80 9.69 2.44 -8.41
C TRP A 80 10.73 1.83 -7.45
N LYS A 81 11.41 0.75 -7.86
CA LYS A 81 12.54 0.18 -7.10
C LYS A 81 13.81 1.04 -7.17
N ASN A 82 13.83 2.06 -8.03
CA ASN A 82 14.92 3.05 -8.07
C ASN A 82 14.76 4.15 -6.99
N ASP A 83 13.73 4.07 -6.13
CA ASP A 83 13.59 4.96 -4.99
C ASP A 83 14.80 4.79 -4.05
N ALA A 84 15.36 5.91 -3.57
CA ALA A 84 16.54 5.88 -2.71
C ALA A 84 16.35 5.13 -1.39
N TYR A 85 15.09 4.85 -1.02
CA TYR A 85 14.72 4.14 0.20
C TYR A 85 14.22 2.71 -0.07
N PHE A 86 14.24 2.22 -1.32
CA PHE A 86 13.80 0.86 -1.65
C PHE A 86 14.64 -0.22 -0.97
#